data_AF-Q07GP9-F1
#
_entry.id   AF-Q07GP9-F1
#
_cell.length_a   1.000
_cell.length_b   1.000
_cell.length_c   1.000
_cell.angle_alpha   90.00
_cell.angle_beta   90.00
_cell.angle_gamma   90.00
#
_symmetry.space_group_name_H-M   'P 1'
#
loop_
_entity.id
_entity.type
_entity.pdbx_description
1 polymer ?
#
loop_
_entity_poly.entity_id
_entity_poly.type
_entity_poly.pdbx_seq_one_letter_code
_entity_poly.pdbx_strand_id
1 'polypeptide(L)'
;MVFARNGIGKSFLSRAFRYLDLHGQQEDVSGAAFNLVSDESADHSGSFAISRGTTAMGTLDLQKAGDKVTATVNDTIFHVFSEDFVQEELRERKYELDGEIENQIAVDSENIKLVDANKALEEARQKAFEAYNALEGKFTTAKEAELHEKAGINKQLREYKALSLEKLLETIQEKPEDPEQSLAEIIKDLDSLKAIPAEPVYPGQVEAVGTNDIDLDALAASLECLTSPSSVSDAIKKKIDAHHGFYEEGAKIVRDEHRTECPFCEQGIAEPNPKAIIDAYIEYFEDEEEKHKAELRDFFRKLKQMETQLDQTETQLARQKSRYDNLKRHVPSKKDTEVGDAANELKNVREAISALKSVIEQKAAALGTASALPAENLPACVTAINAVINENNDKAQALTSAVEKADEERRTLQRKACTVFEREFTIGNWAGYRDCARASGRCGIETW
;
A
#
# COMPACT_ATOMS: atom_id res chain seq x y z
N MET A 1 64.93 -17.40 80.56
CA MET A 1 65.04 -18.67 79.79
C MET A 1 63.70 -18.82 79.09
N VAL A 2 63.65 -18.48 77.79
CA VAL A 2 62.40 -18.40 77.02
C VAL A 2 62.10 -19.79 76.45
N PHE A 3 61.01 -20.41 76.88
CA PHE A 3 60.59 -21.74 76.46
C PHE A 3 59.15 -21.67 75.91
N ALA A 4 58.98 -21.37 74.62
CA ALA A 4 57.69 -21.52 73.96
C ALA A 4 57.71 -22.76 73.06
N ARG A 5 56.69 -23.61 73.19
CA ARG A 5 56.43 -24.77 72.32
C ARG A 5 55.91 -24.28 70.97
N ASN A 6 56.82 -23.92 70.05
CA ASN A 6 56.74 -23.97 68.58
C ASN A 6 57.84 -23.08 67.97
N GLY A 7 58.83 -23.67 67.30
CA GLY A 7 59.75 -22.99 66.36
C GLY A 7 60.68 -21.92 66.95
N ILE A 8 61.82 -22.31 67.53
CA ILE A 8 62.85 -21.35 67.99
C ILE A 8 63.73 -20.91 66.82
N GLY A 9 63.93 -19.60 66.69
CA GLY A 9 64.91 -18.98 65.80
C GLY A 9 64.40 -18.78 64.37
N LYS A 10 64.44 -19.84 63.54
CA LYS A 10 64.18 -19.71 62.09
C LYS A 10 62.72 -19.38 61.77
N SER A 11 61.76 -20.02 62.44
CA SER A 11 60.33 -19.78 62.21
C SER A 11 59.89 -18.40 62.70
N PHE A 12 60.39 -17.94 63.85
CA PHE A 12 60.16 -16.58 64.33
C PHE A 12 60.74 -15.54 63.35
N LEU A 13 62.01 -15.69 62.96
CA LEU A 13 62.65 -14.77 62.01
C LEU A 13 61.88 -14.72 60.69
N SER A 14 61.51 -15.87 60.14
CA SER A 14 60.73 -15.96 58.91
C SER A 14 59.39 -15.24 59.02
N ARG A 15 58.62 -15.48 60.09
CA ARG A 15 57.33 -14.79 60.30
C ARG A 15 57.51 -13.30 60.55
N ALA A 16 58.52 -12.88 61.32
CA ALA A 16 58.81 -11.48 61.57
C ALA A 16 59.20 -10.73 60.28
N PHE A 17 60.06 -11.32 59.44
CA PHE A 17 60.37 -10.75 58.14
C PHE A 17 59.15 -10.73 57.19
N ARG A 18 58.29 -11.75 57.24
CA ARG A 18 57.06 -11.76 56.44
C ARG A 18 56.13 -10.62 56.83
N TYR A 19 55.98 -10.31 58.12
CA TYR A 19 55.20 -9.15 58.54
C TYR A 19 55.83 -7.82 58.13
N LEU A 20 57.16 -7.71 58.08
CA LEU A 20 57.82 -6.53 57.52
C LEU A 20 57.58 -6.42 56.00
N ASP A 21 57.59 -7.53 55.26
CA ASP A 21 57.28 -7.55 53.83
C ASP A 21 55.83 -7.15 53.55
N LEU A 22 54.86 -7.73 54.26
CA LEU A 22 53.44 -7.35 54.21
C LEU A 22 53.24 -5.85 54.49
N HIS A 23 53.89 -5.33 55.54
CA HIS A 23 53.83 -3.89 55.84
C HIS A 23 54.43 -3.04 54.71
N GLY A 24 55.55 -3.47 54.11
CA GLY A 24 56.15 -2.82 52.94
C GLY A 24 55.24 -2.81 51.71
N GLN A 25 54.35 -3.80 51.58
CA GLN A 25 53.33 -3.92 50.54
C GLN A 25 52.00 -3.21 50.90
N GLN A 26 51.95 -2.50 52.03
CA GLN A 26 50.75 -1.83 52.57
C GLN A 26 49.61 -2.80 52.95
N GLU A 27 49.94 -4.04 53.28
CA GLU A 27 48.98 -5.04 53.76
C GLU A 27 48.81 -5.03 55.30
N ASP A 28 47.76 -5.69 55.79
CA ASP A 28 47.44 -5.73 57.21
C ASP A 28 48.43 -6.58 58.02
N VAL A 29 48.99 -5.97 59.07
CA VAL A 29 49.95 -6.60 59.99
C VAL A 29 49.42 -6.70 61.42
N SER A 30 48.15 -6.39 61.66
CA SER A 30 47.50 -6.44 62.98
C SER A 30 47.73 -7.77 63.72
N GLY A 31 47.66 -8.89 63.00
CA GLY A 31 47.87 -10.23 63.56
C GLY A 31 49.30 -10.52 64.06
N ALA A 32 50.28 -9.66 63.80
CA ALA A 32 51.68 -9.88 64.18
C ALA A 32 51.86 -10.01 65.69
N ALA A 33 51.17 -9.18 66.49
CA ALA A 33 51.29 -9.22 67.96
C ALA A 33 50.76 -10.54 68.53
N PHE A 34 49.66 -11.06 67.97
CA PHE A 34 49.10 -12.35 68.38
C PHE A 34 50.00 -13.53 67.98
N ASN A 35 50.56 -13.48 66.76
CA ASN A 35 51.29 -14.61 66.17
C ASN A 35 52.77 -14.70 66.57
N LEU A 36 53.38 -13.61 67.03
CA LEU A 36 54.82 -13.55 67.34
C LEU A 36 55.12 -13.38 68.84
N VAL A 37 54.19 -12.86 69.65
CA VAL A 37 54.39 -12.71 71.10
C VAL A 37 53.82 -13.92 71.83
N SER A 38 54.67 -14.61 72.59
CA SER A 38 54.29 -15.76 73.41
C SER A 38 53.27 -15.37 74.49
N ASP A 39 52.29 -16.25 74.75
CA ASP A 39 51.33 -16.12 75.86
C ASP A 39 52.01 -16.13 77.24
N GLU A 40 53.23 -16.63 77.32
CA GLU A 40 54.03 -16.68 78.56
C GLU A 40 54.84 -15.39 78.80
N SER A 41 54.76 -14.41 77.89
CA SER A 41 55.42 -13.11 78.09
C SER A 41 54.75 -12.34 79.23
N ALA A 42 55.52 -12.02 80.28
CA ALA A 42 55.02 -11.34 81.47
C ALA A 42 54.53 -9.91 81.20
N ASP A 43 55.08 -9.24 80.17
CA ASP A 43 54.71 -7.88 79.77
C ASP A 43 53.88 -7.84 78.47
N HIS A 44 53.59 -9.02 77.89
CA HIS A 44 52.88 -9.19 76.62
C HIS A 44 53.45 -8.35 75.47
N SER A 45 54.75 -8.04 75.53
CA SER A 45 55.46 -7.25 74.54
C SER A 45 56.52 -8.06 73.79
N GLY A 46 56.89 -7.61 72.60
CA GLY A 46 58.00 -8.15 71.83
C GLY A 46 58.55 -7.11 70.87
N SER A 47 59.85 -7.17 70.58
CA SER A 47 60.47 -6.31 69.58
C SER A 47 61.42 -7.12 68.68
N PHE A 48 61.40 -6.78 67.40
CA PHE A 48 62.29 -7.33 66.39
C PHE A 48 62.88 -6.19 65.58
N ALA A 49 64.20 -6.18 65.42
CA ALA A 49 64.89 -5.17 64.63
C ALA A 49 65.98 -5.83 63.79
N ILE A 50 66.07 -5.42 62.53
CA ILE A 50 67.18 -5.76 61.65
C ILE A 50 67.90 -4.48 61.23
N SER A 51 69.23 -4.49 61.31
CA SER A 51 70.09 -3.42 60.85
C SER A 51 71.23 -3.94 59.99
N ARG A 52 71.69 -3.12 59.06
CA ARG A 52 72.94 -3.31 58.30
C ARG A 52 73.94 -2.27 58.80
N GLY A 53 74.86 -2.69 59.66
CA GLY A 53 75.72 -1.76 60.39
C GLY A 53 74.90 -0.88 61.35
N THR A 54 75.00 0.44 61.20
CA THR A 54 74.25 1.42 62.02
C THR A 54 72.88 1.79 61.45
N THR A 55 72.53 1.32 60.24
CA THR A 55 71.26 1.65 59.58
C THR A 55 70.20 0.59 59.89
N ALA A 56 69.10 0.97 60.53
CA ALA A 56 67.93 0.10 60.71
C ALA A 56 67.27 -0.14 59.34
N MET A 57 67.10 -1.41 58.96
CA MET A 57 66.43 -1.81 57.73
C MET A 57 64.94 -2.08 57.95
N GLY A 58 64.59 -2.55 59.15
CA GLY A 58 63.21 -2.68 59.58
C GLY A 58 63.09 -2.95 61.08
N THR A 59 61.99 -2.47 61.66
CA THR A 59 61.66 -2.63 63.09
C THR A 59 60.21 -3.03 63.24
N LEU A 60 59.93 -3.93 64.18
CA LEU A 60 58.61 -4.42 64.52
C LEU A 60 58.49 -4.41 66.04
N ASP A 61 57.64 -3.53 66.56
CA ASP A 61 57.29 -3.45 67.97
C ASP A 61 55.86 -3.98 68.16
N LEU A 62 55.70 -4.91 69.10
CA LEU A 62 54.49 -5.70 69.30
C LEU A 62 53.98 -5.57 70.73
N GLN A 63 52.71 -5.24 70.89
CA GLN A 63 52.01 -5.23 72.18
C GLN A 63 50.70 -6.02 72.09
N LYS A 64 50.68 -7.23 72.66
CA LYS A 64 49.52 -8.12 72.60
C LYS A 64 48.36 -7.67 73.49
N ALA A 65 48.64 -7.05 74.64
CA ALA A 65 47.61 -6.56 75.58
C ALA A 65 46.77 -5.37 75.07
N GLY A 66 47.08 -4.80 73.90
CA GLY A 66 46.33 -3.72 73.27
C GLY A 66 46.28 -3.81 71.75
N ASP A 67 46.57 -5.00 71.20
CA ASP A 67 46.62 -5.30 69.77
C ASP A 67 47.34 -4.23 68.92
N LYS A 68 48.48 -3.77 69.43
CA LYS A 68 49.23 -2.67 68.82
C LYS A 68 50.50 -3.21 68.18
N VAL A 69 50.60 -3.00 66.87
CA VAL A 69 51.77 -3.33 66.05
C VAL A 69 52.31 -2.02 65.46
N THR A 70 53.58 -1.74 65.69
CA THR A 70 54.30 -0.66 65.01
C THR A 70 55.38 -1.28 64.14
N ALA A 71 55.23 -1.17 62.83
CA ALA A 71 56.21 -1.66 61.86
C ALA A 71 56.81 -0.48 61.10
N THR A 72 58.13 -0.53 60.88
CA THR A 72 58.85 0.44 60.05
C THR A 72 59.73 -0.34 59.10
N VAL A 73 59.70 -0.01 57.81
CA VAL A 73 60.57 -0.60 56.78
C VAL A 73 61.13 0.53 55.92
N ASN A 74 62.43 0.49 55.65
CA ASN A 74 63.13 1.50 54.86
C ASN A 74 63.51 0.91 53.49
N ASP A 75 62.87 1.30 52.39
CA ASP A 75 63.17 0.96 50.96
C ASP A 75 63.78 -0.43 50.67
N THR A 76 63.49 -1.42 51.53
CA THR A 76 64.13 -2.74 51.56
C THR A 76 63.02 -3.75 51.46
N ILE A 77 63.05 -4.54 50.39
CA ILE A 77 62.15 -5.66 50.19
C ILE A 77 62.76 -6.88 50.87
N PHE A 78 61.99 -7.54 51.74
CA PHE A 78 62.42 -8.75 52.42
C PHE A 78 61.82 -9.96 51.71
N HIS A 79 62.60 -10.65 50.87
CA HIS A 79 62.16 -11.91 50.29
C HIS A 79 62.26 -13.04 51.32
N VAL A 80 61.10 -13.50 51.82
CA VAL A 80 61.04 -14.57 52.83
C VAL A 80 60.41 -15.82 52.23
N PHE A 81 61.25 -16.80 51.94
CA PHE A 81 60.81 -18.14 51.58
C PHE A 81 60.48 -18.94 52.84
N SER A 82 59.22 -18.85 53.30
CA SER A 82 58.70 -19.60 54.45
C SER A 82 57.90 -20.83 54.00
N GLU A 83 57.76 -21.83 54.88
CA GLU A 83 56.84 -22.96 54.64
C GLU A 83 55.40 -22.46 54.44
N ASP A 84 55.02 -21.41 55.17
CA ASP A 84 53.72 -20.74 55.03
C ASP A 84 53.54 -20.12 53.63
N PHE A 85 54.59 -19.49 53.06
CA PHE A 85 54.62 -18.94 51.69
C PHE A 85 54.51 -20.05 50.63
N VAL A 86 55.26 -21.14 50.79
CA VAL A 86 55.23 -22.28 49.86
C VAL A 86 53.87 -22.99 49.90
N GLN A 87 53.23 -23.12 51.07
CA GLN A 87 51.92 -23.76 51.18
C GLN A 87 50.79 -22.95 50.55
N GLU A 88 50.82 -21.61 50.67
CA GLU A 88 49.83 -20.74 50.01
C GLU A 88 49.97 -20.80 48.48
N GLU A 89 51.19 -20.66 47.95
CA GLU A 89 51.48 -20.74 46.51
C GLU A 89 51.14 -22.11 45.90
N LEU A 90 51.45 -23.22 46.59
CA LEU A 90 51.14 -24.57 46.08
C LEU A 90 49.65 -24.91 46.13
N ARG A 91 48.89 -24.32 47.06
CA ARG A 91 47.42 -24.48 47.11
C ARG A 91 46.75 -23.86 45.90
N GLU A 92 47.20 -22.69 45.48
CA GLU A 92 46.62 -21.98 44.32
C GLU A 92 46.93 -22.68 43.00
N ARG A 93 48.08 -23.35 42.88
CA ARG A 93 48.45 -24.19 41.72
C ARG A 93 47.87 -25.61 41.76
N LYS A 94 46.93 -25.91 42.67
CA LYS A 94 46.33 -27.25 42.86
C LYS A 94 47.36 -28.39 42.99
N TYR A 95 48.56 -28.10 43.50
CA TYR A 95 49.67 -29.05 43.65
C TYR A 95 50.20 -29.68 42.34
N GLU A 96 49.98 -29.08 41.17
CA GLU A 96 50.66 -29.51 39.94
C GLU A 96 52.08 -28.90 39.89
N LEU A 97 53.07 -29.72 40.20
CA LEU A 97 54.49 -29.38 40.12
C LEU A 97 55.02 -29.84 38.76
N ASP A 98 55.13 -28.93 37.79
CA ASP A 98 55.92 -29.18 36.59
C ASP A 98 57.40 -28.94 36.93
N GLY A 99 58.27 -29.87 36.57
CA GLY A 99 59.63 -30.04 37.12
C GLY A 99 60.65 -28.94 36.83
N GLU A 100 60.23 -27.79 36.28
CA GLU A 100 61.07 -26.62 36.02
C GLU A 100 60.50 -25.38 36.72
N ILE A 101 61.10 -25.00 37.86
CA ILE A 101 60.80 -23.72 38.50
C ILE A 101 61.69 -22.67 37.81
N GLU A 102 61.19 -22.06 36.74
CA GLU A 102 61.76 -20.82 36.21
C GLU A 102 61.55 -19.69 37.23
N ASN A 103 62.63 -19.03 37.62
CA ASN A 103 62.65 -17.94 38.60
C ASN A 103 62.02 -16.65 38.05
N GLN A 104 60.70 -16.64 37.84
CA GLN A 104 59.91 -15.42 37.62
C GLN A 104 58.71 -15.40 38.56
N ILE A 105 58.96 -15.00 39.81
CA ILE A 105 57.90 -14.53 40.71
C ILE A 105 57.91 -13.00 40.61
N ALA A 106 57.37 -12.50 39.50
CA ALA A 106 57.03 -11.10 39.31
C ALA A 106 55.96 -11.00 38.21
N VAL A 107 54.83 -10.37 38.56
CA VAL A 107 53.73 -9.94 37.67
C VAL A 107 52.64 -10.97 37.33
N ASP A 108 51.93 -11.52 38.34
CA ASP A 108 50.74 -12.36 38.08
C ASP A 108 49.38 -11.67 38.25
N SER A 109 49.30 -10.46 38.84
CA SER A 109 48.01 -9.76 38.92
C SER A 109 47.51 -9.23 37.56
N GLU A 110 48.41 -8.93 36.61
CA GLU A 110 48.06 -8.62 35.23
C GLU A 110 47.71 -9.87 34.42
N ASN A 111 48.44 -10.98 34.62
CA ASN A 111 48.13 -12.26 33.97
C ASN A 111 46.77 -12.81 34.40
N ILE A 112 46.42 -12.72 35.68
CA ILE A 112 45.09 -13.14 36.19
C ILE A 112 43.98 -12.28 35.55
N LYS A 113 44.16 -10.96 35.48
CA LYS A 113 43.21 -10.05 34.78
C LYS A 113 43.10 -10.37 33.30
N LEU A 114 44.19 -10.79 32.64
CA LEU A 114 44.17 -11.20 31.23
C LEU A 114 43.43 -12.52 31.03
N VAL A 115 43.59 -13.50 31.92
CA VAL A 115 42.88 -14.78 31.84
C VAL A 115 41.37 -14.58 32.07
N ASP A 116 40.98 -13.81 33.08
CA ASP A 116 39.57 -13.49 33.33
C ASP A 116 38.95 -12.66 32.18
N ALA A 117 39.70 -11.68 31.64
CA ALA A 117 39.27 -10.92 30.48
C ALA A 117 39.11 -11.79 29.23
N ASN A 118 40.03 -12.73 28.99
CA ASN A 118 39.93 -13.69 27.89
C ASN A 118 38.72 -14.62 28.06
N LYS A 119 38.48 -15.12 29.27
CA LYS A 119 37.30 -15.94 29.55
C LYS A 119 36.00 -15.17 29.35
N ALA A 120 35.91 -13.94 29.86
CA ALA A 120 34.75 -13.06 29.65
C ALA A 120 34.53 -12.72 28.18
N LEU A 121 35.61 -12.50 27.42
CA LEU A 121 35.57 -12.24 25.98
C LEU A 121 35.09 -13.47 25.20
N GLU A 122 35.51 -14.67 25.58
CA GLU A 122 35.08 -15.91 24.94
C GLU A 122 33.63 -16.26 25.26
N GLU A 123 33.19 -16.04 26.51
CA GLU A 123 31.77 -16.14 26.89
C GLU A 123 30.90 -15.12 26.13
N ALA A 124 31.38 -13.89 25.96
CA ALA A 124 30.67 -12.86 25.18
C ALA A 124 30.59 -13.22 23.69
N ARG A 125 31.67 -13.76 23.11
CA ARG A 125 31.68 -14.27 21.72
C ARG A 125 30.71 -15.42 21.54
N GLN A 126 30.68 -16.36 22.47
CA GLN A 126 29.77 -17.49 22.42
C GLN A 126 28.31 -17.04 22.47
N LYS A 127 27.96 -16.11 23.38
CA LYS A 127 26.61 -15.52 23.46
C LYS A 127 26.23 -14.78 22.19
N ALA A 128 27.16 -14.01 21.62
CA ALA A 128 26.94 -13.29 20.35
C ALA A 128 26.67 -14.26 19.19
N PHE A 129 27.46 -15.34 19.11
CA PHE A 129 27.31 -16.37 18.09
C PHE A 129 25.98 -17.11 18.23
N GLU A 130 25.57 -17.47 19.45
CA GLU A 130 24.28 -18.10 19.72
C GLU A 130 23.10 -17.18 19.38
N ALA A 131 23.18 -15.89 19.75
CA ALA A 131 22.16 -14.90 19.41
C ALA A 131 22.02 -14.71 17.90
N TYR A 132 23.14 -14.63 17.18
CA TYR A 132 23.15 -14.54 15.72
C TYR A 132 22.51 -15.78 15.09
N ASN A 133 22.93 -16.98 15.47
CA ASN A 133 22.38 -18.23 14.90
C ASN A 133 20.89 -18.39 15.19
N ALA A 134 20.43 -17.98 16.38
CA ALA A 134 19.01 -17.99 16.72
C ALA A 134 18.21 -17.03 15.83
N LEU A 135 18.75 -15.84 15.55
CA LEU A 135 18.12 -14.87 14.66
C LEU A 135 18.16 -15.30 13.19
N GLU A 136 19.27 -15.88 12.72
CA GLU A 136 19.42 -16.46 11.38
C GLU A 136 18.44 -17.62 11.17
N GLY A 137 18.28 -18.50 12.17
CA GLY A 137 17.30 -19.57 12.14
C GLY A 137 15.86 -19.06 12.00
N LYS A 138 15.50 -18.00 12.74
CA LYS A 138 14.19 -17.34 12.58
C LYS A 138 14.04 -16.69 11.20
N PHE A 139 15.08 -16.01 10.73
CA PHE A 139 15.08 -15.33 9.43
C PHE A 139 14.87 -16.31 8.28
N THR A 140 15.66 -17.38 8.24
CA THR A 140 15.59 -18.41 7.20
C THR A 140 14.25 -19.16 7.22
N THR A 141 13.73 -19.48 8.41
CA THR A 141 12.40 -20.10 8.57
C THR A 141 11.29 -19.19 8.07
N ALA A 142 11.29 -17.92 8.50
CA ALA A 142 10.27 -16.95 8.08
C ALA A 142 10.37 -16.62 6.58
N LYS A 143 11.59 -16.52 6.05
CA LYS A 143 11.87 -16.31 4.62
C LYS A 143 11.30 -17.45 3.78
N GLU A 144 11.45 -18.70 4.23
CA GLU A 144 10.88 -19.85 3.51
C GLU A 144 9.34 -19.85 3.59
N ALA A 145 8.78 -19.76 4.80
CA ALA A 145 7.34 -19.86 5.01
C ALA A 145 6.55 -18.71 4.37
N GLU A 146 6.98 -17.45 4.57
CA GLU A 146 6.22 -16.29 4.09
C GLU A 146 6.45 -16.00 2.61
N LEU A 147 7.70 -16.06 2.14
CA LEU A 147 8.02 -15.69 0.76
C LEU A 147 7.92 -16.86 -0.21
N HIS A 148 8.49 -18.02 0.12
CA HIS A 148 8.48 -19.15 -0.81
C HIS A 148 7.12 -19.86 -0.81
N GLU A 149 6.65 -20.29 0.35
CA GLU A 149 5.42 -21.11 0.45
C GLU A 149 4.15 -20.28 0.25
N LYS A 150 3.97 -19.19 1.00
CA LYS A 150 2.75 -18.37 0.93
C LYS A 150 2.73 -17.44 -0.29
N ALA A 151 3.76 -16.60 -0.46
CA ALA A 151 3.83 -15.67 -1.60
C ALA A 151 4.21 -16.34 -2.94
N GLY A 152 4.60 -17.62 -2.93
CA GLY A 152 4.92 -18.38 -4.14
C GLY A 152 6.16 -17.87 -4.88
N ILE A 153 7.09 -17.23 -4.17
CA ILE A 153 8.27 -16.60 -4.79
C ILE A 153 9.28 -17.68 -5.18
N ASN A 154 9.75 -17.63 -6.42
CA ASN A 154 10.80 -18.51 -6.90
C ASN A 154 12.14 -18.17 -6.22
N LYS A 155 12.81 -19.18 -5.65
CA LYS A 155 14.13 -19.04 -5.01
C LYS A 155 15.23 -18.50 -5.94
N GLN A 156 15.02 -18.57 -7.26
CA GLN A 156 15.92 -18.04 -8.27
C GLN A 156 15.78 -16.52 -8.48
N LEU A 157 14.71 -15.91 -7.96
CA LEU A 157 14.49 -14.46 -8.01
C LEU A 157 15.66 -13.72 -7.35
N ARG A 158 16.20 -12.71 -8.03
CA ARG A 158 17.40 -11.98 -7.59
C ARG A 158 17.20 -11.37 -6.21
N GLU A 159 16.05 -10.77 -5.99
CA GLU A 159 15.63 -10.13 -4.75
C GLU A 159 15.60 -11.16 -3.61
N TYR A 160 14.95 -12.31 -3.82
CA TYR A 160 14.92 -13.41 -2.84
C TYR A 160 16.32 -13.96 -2.51
N LYS A 161 17.21 -14.10 -3.50
CA LYS A 161 18.60 -14.52 -3.29
C LYS A 161 19.41 -13.48 -2.53
N ALA A 162 19.11 -12.20 -2.74
CA ALA A 162 19.82 -11.12 -2.09
C ALA A 162 19.52 -11.07 -0.59
N LEU A 163 18.34 -11.54 -0.16
CA LEU A 163 17.93 -11.61 1.25
C LEU A 163 18.87 -12.48 2.10
N SER A 164 19.53 -11.86 3.07
CA SER A 164 20.40 -12.52 4.05
C SER A 164 20.46 -11.66 5.30
N LEU A 165 20.46 -12.27 6.49
CA LEU A 165 20.55 -11.53 7.75
C LEU A 165 21.84 -10.70 7.85
N GLU A 166 22.94 -11.21 7.31
CA GLU A 166 24.22 -10.48 7.26
C GLU A 166 24.07 -9.12 6.57
N LYS A 167 23.51 -9.08 5.35
CA LYS A 167 23.27 -7.81 4.65
C LYS A 167 22.28 -6.90 5.35
N LEU A 168 21.25 -7.47 6.00
CA LEU A 168 20.32 -6.70 6.81
C LEU A 168 21.08 -5.97 7.91
N LEU A 169 21.85 -6.72 8.70
CA LEU A 169 22.71 -6.21 9.79
C LEU A 169 23.71 -5.14 9.33
N GLU A 170 24.21 -5.23 8.10
CA GLU A 170 25.10 -4.22 7.52
C GLU A 170 24.39 -2.95 7.06
N THR A 171 23.14 -3.07 6.62
CA THR A 171 22.44 -1.98 5.91
C THR A 171 21.53 -1.16 6.83
N ILE A 172 20.91 -1.79 7.83
CA ILE A 172 19.91 -1.13 8.69
C ILE A 172 20.57 -0.71 10.01
N GLN A 173 20.78 0.59 10.20
CA GLN A 173 21.37 1.14 11.43
C GLN A 173 20.29 1.57 12.45
N GLU A 174 19.13 2.01 11.97
CA GLU A 174 18.02 2.48 12.78
C GLU A 174 16.76 1.67 12.52
N LYS A 175 15.81 1.73 13.47
CA LYS A 175 14.57 0.95 13.36
C LYS A 175 13.79 1.46 12.14
N PRO A 176 13.47 0.60 11.15
CA PRO A 176 12.68 1.02 10.01
C PRO A 176 11.27 1.46 10.42
N GLU A 177 10.70 2.39 9.66
CA GLU A 177 9.28 2.72 9.73
C GLU A 177 8.43 1.56 9.17
N ASP A 178 7.19 1.47 9.65
CA ASP A 178 6.24 0.48 9.16
C ASP A 178 5.96 0.70 7.66
N PRO A 179 5.93 -0.38 6.85
CA PRO A 179 5.65 -0.26 5.42
C PRO A 179 4.21 0.20 5.16
N GLU A 180 3.99 0.97 4.09
CA GLU A 180 2.64 1.41 3.68
C GLU A 180 1.67 0.27 3.41
N GLN A 181 2.20 -0.87 2.95
CA GLN A 181 1.45 -2.10 2.70
C GLN A 181 2.16 -3.25 3.39
N SER A 182 1.43 -4.01 4.18
CA SER A 182 1.96 -5.15 4.91
C SER A 182 2.22 -6.36 4.01
N LEU A 183 3.07 -7.28 4.46
CA LEU A 183 3.34 -8.52 3.74
C LEU A 183 2.08 -9.37 3.60
N ALA A 184 1.23 -9.40 4.63
CA ALA A 184 -0.04 -10.11 4.61
C ALA A 184 -0.99 -9.58 3.52
N GLU A 185 -1.05 -8.26 3.33
CA GLU A 185 -1.83 -7.65 2.24
C GLU A 185 -1.26 -7.98 0.87
N ILE A 186 0.07 -7.98 0.70
CA ILE A 186 0.71 -8.38 -0.56
C ILE A 186 0.42 -9.85 -0.89
N ILE A 187 0.45 -10.74 0.10
CA ILE A 187 0.09 -12.16 -0.09
C ILE A 187 -1.37 -12.28 -0.54
N LYS A 188 -2.29 -11.52 0.08
CA LYS A 188 -3.70 -11.49 -0.32
C LYS A 188 -3.89 -10.99 -1.76
N ASP A 189 -3.13 -9.97 -2.17
CA ASP A 189 -3.13 -9.46 -3.54
C ASP A 189 -2.61 -10.51 -4.54
N LEU A 190 -1.54 -11.23 -4.18
CA LEU A 190 -1.00 -12.34 -4.97
C LEU A 190 -2.01 -13.49 -5.12
N ASP A 191 -2.73 -13.83 -4.06
CA ASP A 191 -3.77 -14.86 -4.10
C ASP A 191 -4.98 -14.41 -4.93
N SER A 192 -5.31 -13.13 -4.91
CA SER A 192 -6.36 -12.55 -5.78
C SER A 192 -6.00 -12.69 -7.26
N LEU A 193 -4.72 -12.46 -7.63
CA LEU A 193 -4.22 -12.68 -9.00
C LEU A 193 -4.18 -14.16 -9.39
N LYS A 194 -3.92 -15.09 -8.45
CA LYS A 194 -4.00 -16.54 -8.71
C LYS A 194 -5.43 -17.01 -8.94
N ALA A 195 -6.41 -16.32 -8.34
CA ALA A 195 -7.82 -16.64 -8.45
C ALA A 195 -8.48 -16.10 -9.74
N ILE A 196 -7.73 -15.47 -10.65
CA ILE A 196 -8.26 -15.11 -11.98
C ILE A 196 -8.71 -16.40 -12.69
N PRO A 197 -9.97 -16.47 -13.17
CA PRO A 197 -10.46 -17.64 -13.90
C PRO A 197 -9.62 -17.94 -15.15
N ALA A 198 -9.47 -19.22 -15.50
CA ALA A 198 -8.74 -19.62 -16.72
C ALA A 198 -9.34 -19.02 -18.00
N GLU A 199 -10.67 -18.84 -18.02
CA GLU A 199 -11.40 -18.12 -19.06
C GLU A 199 -12.13 -16.92 -18.42
N PRO A 200 -11.46 -15.76 -18.29
CA PRO A 200 -12.08 -14.58 -17.71
C PRO A 200 -13.24 -14.08 -18.57
N VAL A 201 -14.35 -13.71 -17.93
CA VAL A 201 -15.43 -13.01 -18.62
C VAL A 201 -15.11 -11.52 -18.65
N TYR A 202 -14.57 -11.06 -19.77
CA TYR A 202 -14.16 -9.67 -19.94
C TYR A 202 -15.38 -8.72 -20.04
N PRO A 203 -15.26 -7.48 -19.50
CA PRO A 203 -16.21 -6.42 -19.79
C PRO A 203 -16.19 -6.16 -21.31
N GLY A 204 -17.35 -6.31 -21.94
CA GLY A 204 -17.48 -6.04 -23.37
C GLY A 204 -17.38 -4.55 -23.67
N GLN A 205 -17.20 -4.21 -24.94
CA GLN A 205 -17.30 -2.84 -25.43
C GLN A 205 -18.77 -2.52 -25.71
N VAL A 206 -19.18 -1.29 -25.40
CA VAL A 206 -20.52 -0.78 -25.72
C VAL A 206 -20.40 0.16 -26.91
N GLU A 207 -21.26 -0.03 -27.91
CA GLU A 207 -21.28 0.83 -29.09
C GLU A 207 -21.89 2.20 -28.77
N ALA A 208 -21.37 3.23 -29.43
CA ALA A 208 -21.89 4.58 -29.30
C ALA A 208 -23.32 4.68 -29.86
N VAL A 209 -24.16 5.47 -29.20
CA VAL A 209 -25.51 5.79 -29.67
C VAL A 209 -25.40 6.78 -30.82
N GLY A 210 -25.93 6.41 -31.98
CA GLY A 210 -25.96 7.27 -33.17
C GLY A 210 -27.24 8.10 -33.28
N THR A 211 -27.14 9.30 -33.87
CA THR A 211 -28.28 10.12 -34.29
C THR A 211 -28.40 10.26 -35.80
N ASN A 212 -27.52 9.61 -36.57
CA ASN A 212 -27.36 9.84 -38.00
C ASN A 212 -28.62 9.55 -38.82
N ASP A 213 -29.49 8.67 -38.31
CA ASP A 213 -30.73 8.32 -38.99
C ASP A 213 -31.83 9.39 -38.83
N ILE A 214 -31.65 10.34 -37.89
CA ILE A 214 -32.60 11.42 -37.57
C ILE A 214 -32.04 12.76 -38.06
N ASP A 215 -32.55 13.21 -39.19
CA ASP A 215 -32.28 14.55 -39.72
C ASP A 215 -33.13 15.59 -38.97
N LEU A 216 -32.53 16.24 -37.97
CA LEU A 216 -33.22 17.21 -37.13
C LEU A 216 -33.50 18.53 -37.86
N ASP A 217 -32.70 18.88 -38.87
CA ASP A 217 -32.92 20.07 -39.67
C ASP A 217 -34.12 19.86 -40.61
N ALA A 218 -34.22 18.68 -41.23
CA ALA A 218 -35.40 18.29 -42.00
C ALA A 218 -36.66 18.19 -41.11
N LEU A 219 -36.53 17.65 -39.89
CA LEU A 219 -37.64 17.64 -38.93
C LEU A 219 -38.07 19.07 -38.57
N ALA A 220 -37.14 19.97 -38.27
CA ALA A 220 -37.46 21.38 -37.99
C ALA A 220 -38.22 22.03 -39.15
N ALA A 221 -37.75 21.83 -40.38
CA ALA A 221 -38.42 22.33 -41.58
C ALA A 221 -39.85 21.75 -41.74
N SER A 222 -40.02 20.45 -41.48
CA SER A 222 -41.32 19.78 -41.54
C SER A 222 -42.28 20.29 -40.44
N LEU A 223 -41.78 20.61 -39.25
CA LEU A 223 -42.58 21.17 -38.15
C LEU A 223 -43.00 22.63 -38.43
N GLU A 224 -42.15 23.43 -39.06
CA GLU A 224 -42.45 24.82 -39.44
C GLU A 224 -43.39 24.90 -40.66
N CYS A 225 -43.35 23.91 -41.55
CA CYS A 225 -44.16 23.86 -42.77
C CYS A 225 -45.66 23.98 -42.48
N LEU A 226 -46.34 24.95 -43.09
CA LEU A 226 -47.78 25.16 -42.95
C LEU A 226 -48.52 24.41 -44.05
N THR A 227 -49.21 23.33 -43.68
CA THR A 227 -49.99 22.52 -44.62
C THR A 227 -51.45 22.58 -44.18
N SER A 228 -52.25 23.46 -44.80
CA SER A 228 -53.69 23.54 -44.51
C SER A 228 -54.51 23.97 -45.72
N PRO A 229 -55.23 23.02 -46.30
CA PRO A 229 -56.28 23.33 -47.26
C PRO A 229 -57.65 22.69 -46.94
N SER A 230 -57.73 21.74 -46.00
CA SER A 230 -58.98 21.10 -45.58
C SER A 230 -60.03 22.12 -45.08
N SER A 231 -59.62 23.15 -44.33
CA SER A 231 -60.53 24.23 -43.91
C SER A 231 -61.02 25.11 -45.06
N VAL A 232 -60.16 25.36 -46.06
CA VAL A 232 -60.49 26.17 -47.24
C VAL A 232 -61.44 25.40 -48.15
N SER A 233 -61.22 24.10 -48.35
CA SER A 233 -62.11 23.27 -49.16
C SER A 233 -63.52 23.16 -48.59
N ASP A 234 -63.67 22.92 -47.29
CA ASP A 234 -64.98 22.84 -46.64
C ASP A 234 -65.68 24.20 -46.59
N ALA A 235 -64.92 25.29 -46.41
CA ALA A 235 -65.47 26.64 -46.46
C ALA A 235 -65.95 27.04 -47.86
N ILE A 236 -65.22 26.64 -48.91
CA ILE A 236 -65.59 26.89 -50.31
C ILE A 236 -66.81 26.03 -50.69
N LYS A 237 -66.82 24.73 -50.36
CA LYS A 237 -67.98 23.85 -50.56
C LYS A 237 -69.23 24.45 -49.91
N LYS A 238 -69.15 24.85 -48.63
CA LYS A 238 -70.26 25.51 -47.92
C LYS A 238 -70.70 26.82 -48.54
N LYS A 239 -69.78 27.66 -49.05
CA LYS A 239 -70.13 28.90 -49.75
C LYS A 239 -70.85 28.63 -51.08
N ILE A 240 -70.41 27.63 -51.82
CA ILE A 240 -71.04 27.24 -53.09
C ILE A 240 -72.44 26.69 -52.84
N ASP A 241 -72.61 25.85 -51.83
CA ASP A 241 -73.93 25.34 -51.42
C ASP A 241 -74.84 26.47 -50.92
N ALA A 242 -74.33 27.40 -50.11
CA ALA A 242 -75.11 28.52 -49.58
C ALA A 242 -75.57 29.51 -50.66
N HIS A 243 -74.82 29.64 -51.75
CA HIS A 243 -75.13 30.51 -52.88
C HIS A 243 -75.54 29.73 -54.14
N HIS A 244 -76.01 28.49 -53.98
CA HIS A 244 -76.38 27.61 -55.09
C HIS A 244 -77.27 28.28 -56.14
N GLY A 245 -78.29 29.04 -55.72
CA GLY A 245 -79.19 29.75 -56.63
C GLY A 245 -78.50 30.82 -57.51
N PHE A 246 -77.45 31.48 -57.01
CA PHE A 246 -76.65 32.42 -57.80
C PHE A 246 -75.87 31.71 -58.91
N TYR A 247 -75.24 30.57 -58.59
CA TYR A 247 -74.51 29.76 -59.56
C TYR A 247 -75.43 29.08 -60.57
N GLU A 248 -76.61 28.62 -60.14
CA GLU A 248 -77.61 27.99 -60.99
C GLU A 248 -78.21 28.97 -62.00
N GLU A 249 -78.53 30.19 -61.57
CA GLU A 249 -79.09 31.22 -62.44
C GLU A 249 -78.03 31.78 -63.41
N GLY A 250 -76.79 31.96 -62.96
CA GLY A 250 -75.66 32.26 -63.84
C GLY A 250 -75.45 31.18 -64.91
N ALA A 251 -75.56 29.90 -64.53
CA ALA A 251 -75.46 28.78 -65.47
C ALA A 251 -76.64 28.68 -66.44
N LYS A 252 -77.84 29.15 -66.07
CA LYS A 252 -78.98 29.28 -67.00
C LYS A 252 -78.74 30.36 -68.05
N ILE A 253 -78.34 31.57 -67.65
CA ILE A 253 -78.05 32.68 -68.58
C ILE A 253 -77.01 32.27 -69.62
N VAL A 254 -75.97 31.56 -69.18
CA VAL A 254 -74.90 31.04 -70.06
C VAL A 254 -75.43 30.04 -71.08
N ARG A 255 -76.34 29.13 -70.66
CA ARG A 255 -76.96 28.13 -71.55
C ARG A 255 -77.94 28.75 -72.53
N ASP A 256 -78.79 29.64 -72.06
CA ASP A 256 -79.87 30.22 -72.88
C ASP A 256 -79.30 31.20 -73.92
N GLU A 257 -78.26 31.96 -73.55
CA GLU A 257 -77.65 32.98 -74.42
C GLU A 257 -76.37 32.50 -75.14
N HIS A 258 -75.99 31.24 -75.00
CA HIS A 258 -74.79 30.63 -75.61
C HIS A 258 -73.50 31.43 -75.37
N ARG A 259 -73.38 32.06 -74.19
CA ARG A 259 -72.24 32.91 -73.87
C ARG A 259 -71.01 32.07 -73.55
N THR A 260 -69.88 32.43 -74.14
CA THR A 260 -68.58 31.84 -73.83
C THR A 260 -67.89 32.50 -72.65
N GLU A 261 -68.50 33.51 -72.02
CA GLU A 261 -67.93 34.33 -70.94
C GLU A 261 -68.97 34.54 -69.83
N CYS A 262 -68.51 34.50 -68.57
CA CYS A 262 -69.35 34.62 -67.39
C CYS A 262 -69.99 36.00 -67.33
N PRO A 263 -71.33 36.13 -67.27
CA PRO A 263 -72.00 37.43 -67.28
C PRO A 263 -71.77 38.27 -66.01
N PHE A 264 -71.09 37.72 -64.99
CA PHE A 264 -70.80 38.43 -63.73
C PHE A 264 -69.31 38.77 -63.55
N CYS A 265 -68.40 37.91 -64.01
CA CYS A 265 -66.95 38.13 -63.86
C CYS A 265 -66.18 38.16 -65.19
N GLU A 266 -66.88 38.07 -66.33
CA GLU A 266 -66.35 38.17 -67.70
C GLU A 266 -65.29 37.10 -68.07
N GLN A 267 -65.13 36.05 -67.25
CA GLN A 267 -64.18 34.97 -67.52
C GLN A 267 -64.75 33.92 -68.48
N GLY A 268 -63.90 33.37 -69.37
CA GLY A 268 -64.29 32.35 -70.35
C GLY A 268 -64.79 31.03 -69.73
N ILE A 269 -65.93 30.50 -70.20
CA ILE A 269 -66.66 29.34 -69.64
C ILE A 269 -66.65 28.11 -70.59
N ALA A 270 -65.89 28.16 -71.67
CA ALA A 270 -65.90 27.12 -72.70
C ALA A 270 -65.42 25.74 -72.18
N GLU A 271 -64.64 25.71 -71.09
CA GLU A 271 -64.28 24.59 -70.21
C GLU A 271 -63.46 25.23 -69.05
N PRO A 272 -63.57 24.84 -67.76
CA PRO A 272 -64.06 23.58 -67.18
C PRO A 272 -65.27 23.73 -66.25
N ASN A 273 -65.87 22.61 -65.85
CA ASN A 273 -66.83 22.52 -64.74
C ASN A 273 -66.17 23.07 -63.45
N PRO A 274 -66.63 24.20 -62.88
CA PRO A 274 -66.02 24.81 -61.70
C PRO A 274 -65.92 23.85 -60.51
N LYS A 275 -66.86 22.90 -60.42
CA LYS A 275 -66.82 21.83 -59.42
C LYS A 275 -65.62 20.90 -59.62
N ALA A 276 -65.28 20.53 -60.86
CA ALA A 276 -64.14 19.66 -61.15
C ALA A 276 -62.80 20.32 -60.82
N ILE A 277 -62.68 21.65 -60.99
CA ILE A 277 -61.49 22.40 -60.56
C ILE A 277 -61.36 22.36 -59.04
N ILE A 278 -62.47 22.59 -58.33
CA ILE A 278 -62.49 22.57 -56.86
C ILE A 278 -62.17 21.17 -56.33
N ASP A 279 -62.75 20.12 -56.93
CA ASP A 279 -62.49 18.73 -56.59
C ASP A 279 -61.00 18.36 -56.83
N ALA A 280 -60.40 18.81 -57.94
CA ALA A 280 -58.97 18.61 -58.21
C ALA A 280 -58.06 19.36 -57.22
N TYR A 281 -58.46 20.56 -56.80
CA TYR A 281 -57.75 21.29 -55.74
C TYR A 281 -57.87 20.56 -54.39
N ILE A 282 -59.05 20.05 -54.04
CA ILE A 282 -59.26 19.25 -52.82
C ILE A 282 -58.37 18.02 -52.81
N GLU A 283 -58.35 17.26 -53.90
CA GLU A 283 -57.55 16.04 -54.02
C GLU A 283 -56.05 16.33 -53.90
N TYR A 284 -55.55 17.35 -54.61
CA TYR A 284 -54.17 17.81 -54.47
C TYR A 284 -53.82 18.14 -53.01
N PHE A 285 -54.74 18.79 -52.32
CA PHE A 285 -54.55 19.24 -50.96
C PHE A 285 -54.62 18.12 -49.91
N GLU A 286 -55.52 17.15 -50.10
CA GLU A 286 -55.57 15.93 -49.28
C GLU A 286 -54.28 15.11 -49.48
N ASP A 287 -53.77 15.03 -50.71
CA ASP A 287 -52.49 14.39 -51.01
C ASP A 287 -51.31 15.09 -50.33
N GLU A 288 -51.25 16.42 -50.33
CA GLU A 288 -50.19 17.17 -49.64
C GLU A 288 -50.27 17.00 -48.11
N GLU A 289 -51.48 16.96 -47.52
CA GLU A 289 -51.65 16.67 -46.10
C GLU A 289 -51.18 15.25 -45.74
N GLU A 290 -51.48 14.25 -46.57
CA GLU A 290 -51.06 12.87 -46.32
C GLU A 290 -49.54 12.68 -46.52
N LYS A 291 -48.93 13.36 -47.50
CA LYS A 291 -47.47 13.41 -47.65
C LYS A 291 -46.80 13.97 -46.41
N HIS A 292 -47.30 15.09 -45.88
CA HIS A 292 -46.75 15.70 -44.67
C HIS A 292 -46.91 14.79 -43.45
N LYS A 293 -48.09 14.18 -43.26
CA LYS A 293 -48.29 13.17 -42.20
C LYS A 293 -47.37 11.96 -42.36
N ALA A 294 -47.14 11.50 -43.59
CA ALA A 294 -46.23 10.38 -43.86
C ALA A 294 -44.79 10.72 -43.45
N GLU A 295 -44.31 11.91 -43.79
CA GLU A 295 -42.99 12.40 -43.38
C GLU A 295 -42.86 12.46 -41.84
N LEU A 296 -43.85 13.06 -41.15
CA LEU A 296 -43.88 13.13 -39.69
C LEU A 296 -43.89 11.73 -39.04
N ARG A 297 -44.66 10.78 -39.60
CA ARG A 297 -44.68 9.37 -39.14
C ARG A 297 -43.32 8.70 -39.31
N ASP A 298 -42.58 9.03 -40.36
CA ASP A 298 -41.24 8.49 -40.58
C ASP A 298 -40.24 8.98 -39.52
N PHE A 299 -40.26 10.28 -39.17
CA PHE A 299 -39.48 10.79 -38.04
C PHE A 299 -39.86 10.12 -36.72
N PHE A 300 -41.16 9.97 -36.46
CA PHE A 300 -41.64 9.29 -35.25
C PHE A 300 -41.15 7.83 -35.16
N ARG A 301 -41.18 7.11 -36.30
CA ARG A 301 -40.68 5.73 -36.41
C ARG A 301 -39.18 5.65 -36.11
N LYS A 302 -38.38 6.56 -36.64
CA LYS A 302 -36.93 6.64 -36.38
C LYS A 302 -36.64 6.90 -34.89
N LEU A 303 -37.38 7.81 -34.26
CA LEU A 303 -37.27 8.07 -32.81
C LEU A 303 -37.60 6.83 -31.97
N LYS A 304 -38.60 6.03 -32.38
CA LYS A 304 -38.94 4.76 -31.72
C LYS A 304 -37.85 3.69 -31.89
N GLN A 305 -37.19 3.65 -33.05
CA GLN A 305 -36.05 2.77 -33.27
C GLN A 305 -34.88 3.15 -32.36
N MET A 306 -34.63 4.45 -32.19
CA MET A 306 -33.61 4.96 -31.29
C MET A 306 -33.87 4.60 -29.82
N GLU A 307 -35.12 4.65 -29.34
CA GLU A 307 -35.46 4.13 -28.00
C GLU A 307 -35.12 2.65 -27.84
N THR A 308 -35.41 1.84 -28.86
CA THR A 308 -35.08 0.41 -28.84
C THR A 308 -33.58 0.19 -28.76
N GLN A 309 -32.79 1.02 -29.46
CA GLN A 309 -31.33 1.02 -29.35
C GLN A 309 -30.87 1.42 -27.94
N LEU A 310 -31.47 2.45 -27.33
CA LEU A 310 -31.15 2.88 -25.97
C LEU A 310 -31.39 1.79 -24.93
N ASP A 311 -32.48 1.03 -25.05
CA ASP A 311 -32.76 -0.10 -24.14
C ASP A 311 -31.68 -1.20 -24.26
N GLN A 312 -31.18 -1.43 -25.48
CA GLN A 312 -30.06 -2.34 -25.71
C GLN A 312 -28.77 -1.80 -25.11
N THR A 313 -28.47 -0.51 -25.30
CA THR A 313 -27.30 0.17 -24.74
C THR A 313 -27.32 0.12 -23.21
N GLU A 314 -28.45 0.40 -22.56
CA GLU A 314 -28.61 0.29 -21.11
C GLU A 314 -28.31 -1.13 -20.61
N THR A 315 -28.84 -2.14 -21.31
CA THR A 315 -28.56 -3.54 -20.99
C THR A 315 -27.07 -3.88 -21.15
N GLN A 316 -26.43 -3.37 -22.19
CA GLN A 316 -24.99 -3.57 -22.44
C GLN A 316 -24.13 -2.90 -21.37
N LEU A 317 -24.45 -1.66 -20.99
CA LEU A 317 -23.76 -0.93 -19.91
C LEU A 317 -23.90 -1.65 -18.56
N ALA A 318 -25.09 -2.12 -18.21
CA ALA A 318 -25.31 -2.89 -16.99
C ALA A 318 -24.49 -4.18 -16.97
N ARG A 319 -24.42 -4.89 -18.12
CA ARG A 319 -23.59 -6.09 -18.28
C ARG A 319 -22.10 -5.77 -18.19
N GLN A 320 -21.65 -4.70 -18.83
CA GLN A 320 -20.26 -4.24 -18.79
C GLN A 320 -19.85 -3.94 -17.35
N LYS A 321 -20.64 -3.15 -16.62
CA LYS A 321 -20.42 -2.82 -15.20
C LYS A 321 -20.32 -4.07 -14.34
N SER A 322 -21.29 -4.99 -14.46
CA SER A 322 -21.28 -6.24 -13.69
C SER A 322 -20.03 -7.09 -13.95
N ARG A 323 -19.63 -7.23 -15.22
CA ARG A 323 -18.41 -7.99 -15.59
C ARG A 323 -17.16 -7.30 -15.09
N TYR A 324 -17.09 -5.98 -15.20
CA TYR A 324 -16.00 -5.16 -14.68
C TYR A 324 -15.84 -5.36 -13.17
N ASP A 325 -16.92 -5.20 -12.40
CA ASP A 325 -16.91 -5.31 -10.94
C ASP A 325 -16.58 -6.71 -10.44
N ASN A 326 -16.90 -7.75 -11.21
CA ASN A 326 -16.50 -9.11 -10.88
C ASN A 326 -15.00 -9.32 -11.18
N LEU A 327 -14.53 -8.90 -12.35
CA LEU A 327 -13.15 -9.14 -12.77
C LEU A 327 -12.12 -8.29 -11.99
N LYS A 328 -12.46 -7.02 -11.67
CA LYS A 328 -11.56 -6.11 -10.94
C LYS A 328 -11.16 -6.61 -9.55
N ARG A 329 -11.96 -7.47 -8.93
CA ARG A 329 -11.68 -8.06 -7.61
C ARG A 329 -10.43 -8.91 -7.59
N HIS A 330 -10.03 -9.41 -8.76
CA HIS A 330 -8.86 -10.27 -8.92
C HIS A 330 -7.60 -9.49 -9.30
N VAL A 331 -7.72 -8.19 -9.60
CA VAL A 331 -6.65 -7.34 -10.14
C VAL A 331 -6.38 -6.21 -9.15
N PRO A 332 -5.40 -6.36 -8.25
CA PRO A 332 -5.08 -5.38 -7.20
C PRO A 332 -4.88 -3.97 -7.75
N SER A 333 -4.17 -3.81 -8.88
CA SER A 333 -3.93 -2.53 -9.53
C SER A 333 -5.19 -1.77 -10.01
N LYS A 334 -6.34 -2.43 -10.05
CA LYS A 334 -7.63 -1.88 -10.49
C LYS A 334 -8.72 -1.91 -9.42
N LYS A 335 -8.39 -2.32 -8.19
CA LYS A 335 -9.35 -2.51 -7.10
C LYS A 335 -10.19 -1.26 -6.80
N ASP A 336 -9.57 -0.08 -6.85
CA ASP A 336 -10.20 1.20 -6.50
C ASP A 336 -10.80 1.92 -7.72
N THR A 337 -10.86 1.26 -8.88
CA THR A 337 -11.45 1.84 -10.08
C THR A 337 -12.91 1.42 -10.27
N GLU A 338 -13.69 2.35 -10.81
CA GLU A 338 -15.12 2.16 -11.07
C GLU A 338 -15.54 2.70 -12.43
N VAL A 339 -16.46 1.96 -13.05
CA VAL A 339 -17.13 2.33 -14.29
C VAL A 339 -18.30 3.26 -13.94
N GLY A 340 -18.48 4.32 -14.73
CA GLY A 340 -19.51 5.33 -14.50
C GLY A 340 -20.93 4.78 -14.64
N ASP A 341 -21.86 5.41 -13.93
CA ASP A 341 -23.30 5.19 -14.09
C ASP A 341 -23.84 6.14 -15.17
N ALA A 342 -24.68 5.62 -16.08
CA ALA A 342 -25.26 6.36 -17.19
C ALA A 342 -26.78 6.61 -17.01
N ALA A 343 -27.34 6.32 -15.83
CA ALA A 343 -28.78 6.40 -15.59
C ALA A 343 -29.38 7.78 -15.88
N ASN A 344 -28.67 8.86 -15.52
CA ASN A 344 -29.12 10.22 -15.76
C ASN A 344 -29.06 10.59 -17.24
N GLU A 345 -27.97 10.21 -17.92
CA GLU A 345 -27.75 10.46 -19.34
C GLU A 345 -28.77 9.71 -20.20
N LEU A 346 -29.04 8.44 -19.87
CA LEU A 346 -30.11 7.64 -20.50
C LEU A 346 -31.48 8.28 -20.31
N LYS A 347 -31.78 8.77 -19.11
CA LYS A 347 -33.04 9.48 -18.81
C LYS A 347 -33.17 10.74 -19.67
N ASN A 348 -32.12 11.56 -19.75
CA ASN A 348 -32.12 12.80 -20.53
C ASN A 348 -32.37 12.54 -22.02
N VAL A 349 -31.77 11.49 -22.59
CA VAL A 349 -32.04 11.11 -23.99
C VAL A 349 -33.50 10.67 -24.17
N ARG A 350 -34.05 9.88 -23.25
CA ARG A 350 -35.46 9.45 -23.28
C ARG A 350 -36.43 10.63 -23.19
N GLU A 351 -36.14 11.60 -22.33
CA GLU A 351 -36.92 12.84 -22.21
C GLU A 351 -36.88 13.66 -23.50
N ALA A 352 -35.70 13.82 -24.11
CA ALA A 352 -35.56 14.50 -25.40
C ALA A 352 -36.33 13.79 -26.52
N ILE A 353 -36.28 12.46 -26.60
CA ILE A 353 -37.06 11.68 -27.57
C ILE A 353 -38.57 11.85 -27.33
N SER A 354 -39.01 11.78 -26.07
CA SER A 354 -40.42 11.96 -25.71
C SER A 354 -40.94 13.36 -26.08
N ALA A 355 -40.13 14.40 -25.86
CA ALA A 355 -40.47 15.77 -26.24
C ALA A 355 -40.62 15.91 -27.76
N LEU A 356 -39.69 15.36 -28.54
CA LEU A 356 -39.76 15.36 -30.01
C LEU A 356 -41.00 14.64 -30.52
N LYS A 357 -41.30 13.46 -29.98
CA LYS A 357 -42.51 12.70 -30.34
C LYS A 357 -43.79 13.46 -30.03
N SER A 358 -43.88 14.10 -28.86
CA SER A 358 -45.03 14.91 -28.48
C SER A 358 -45.26 16.06 -29.46
N VAL A 359 -44.19 16.75 -29.89
CA VAL A 359 -44.29 17.84 -30.88
C VAL A 359 -44.72 17.32 -32.24
N ILE A 360 -44.19 16.16 -32.68
CA ILE A 360 -44.60 15.51 -33.94
C ILE A 360 -46.08 15.14 -33.91
N GLU A 361 -46.57 14.55 -32.81
CA GLU A 361 -47.99 14.18 -32.67
C GLU A 361 -48.91 15.40 -32.66
N GLN A 362 -48.52 16.47 -31.95
CA GLN A 362 -49.25 17.74 -31.96
C GLN A 362 -49.30 18.35 -33.37
N LYS A 363 -48.17 18.36 -34.08
CA LYS A 363 -48.10 18.85 -35.46
C LYS A 363 -48.97 18.01 -36.38
N ALA A 364 -48.92 16.68 -36.29
CA ALA A 364 -49.73 15.78 -37.11
C ALA A 364 -51.24 15.95 -36.89
N ALA A 365 -51.66 16.36 -35.69
CA ALA A 365 -53.05 16.68 -35.37
C ALA A 365 -53.49 18.07 -35.89
N ALA A 366 -52.56 19.00 -36.09
CA ALA A 366 -52.82 20.39 -36.48
C ALA A 366 -51.80 20.92 -37.51
N LEU A 367 -51.82 20.37 -38.73
CA LEU A 367 -50.86 20.70 -39.79
C LEU A 367 -50.84 22.19 -40.19
N GLY A 368 -51.98 22.89 -40.04
CA GLY A 368 -52.12 24.31 -40.33
C GLY A 368 -51.45 25.26 -39.34
N THR A 369 -50.82 24.74 -38.29
CA THR A 369 -50.08 25.54 -37.30
C THR A 369 -48.61 25.21 -37.33
N ALA A 370 -47.74 26.22 -37.34
CA ALA A 370 -46.30 26.02 -37.23
C ALA A 370 -45.98 25.49 -35.82
N SER A 371 -45.02 24.58 -35.74
CA SER A 371 -44.46 24.07 -34.49
C SER A 371 -42.94 24.20 -34.56
N ALA A 372 -42.30 24.36 -33.41
CA ALA A 372 -40.85 24.41 -33.30
C ALA A 372 -40.32 23.14 -32.65
N LEU A 373 -39.02 22.87 -32.82
CA LEU A 373 -38.35 21.83 -32.05
C LEU A 373 -38.47 22.11 -30.54
N PRO A 374 -38.53 21.06 -29.71
CA PRO A 374 -38.53 21.20 -28.26
C PRO A 374 -37.21 21.80 -27.74
N ALA A 375 -37.22 22.29 -26.49
CA ALA A 375 -36.03 22.89 -25.88
C ALA A 375 -34.91 21.86 -25.60
N GLU A 376 -35.31 20.60 -25.42
CA GLU A 376 -34.42 19.47 -25.19
C GLU A 376 -33.56 19.17 -26.43
N ASN A 377 -32.25 19.31 -26.28
CA ASN A 377 -31.29 19.10 -27.36
C ASN A 377 -30.85 17.63 -27.41
N LEU A 378 -31.53 16.83 -28.24
CA LEU A 378 -31.23 15.41 -28.43
C LEU A 378 -29.74 15.16 -28.79
N PRO A 379 -29.11 15.87 -29.74
CA PRO A 379 -27.67 15.71 -30.02
C PRO A 379 -26.76 15.93 -28.82
N ALA A 380 -27.06 16.93 -27.98
CA ALA A 380 -26.28 17.19 -26.77
C ALA A 380 -26.46 16.06 -25.74
N CYS A 381 -27.69 15.56 -25.54
CA CYS A 381 -27.96 14.41 -24.68
C CYS A 381 -27.22 13.15 -25.17
N VAL A 382 -27.21 12.91 -26.48
CA VAL A 382 -26.49 11.77 -27.09
C VAL A 382 -24.98 11.91 -26.94
N THR A 383 -24.45 13.13 -27.07
CA THR A 383 -23.04 13.41 -26.83
C THR A 383 -22.66 13.10 -25.38
N ALA A 384 -23.51 13.46 -24.42
CA ALA A 384 -23.28 13.20 -23.00
C ALA A 384 -23.24 11.70 -22.69
N ILE A 385 -24.21 10.90 -23.16
CA ILE A 385 -24.18 9.44 -22.94
C ILE A 385 -22.99 8.78 -23.64
N ASN A 386 -22.62 9.24 -24.84
CA ASN A 386 -21.46 8.70 -25.56
C ASN A 386 -20.14 9.02 -24.85
N ALA A 387 -20.04 10.15 -24.15
CA ALA A 387 -18.87 10.44 -23.31
C ALA A 387 -18.73 9.41 -22.17
N VAL A 388 -19.84 9.07 -21.50
CA VAL A 388 -19.86 8.03 -20.45
C VAL A 388 -19.52 6.65 -21.03
N ILE A 389 -20.08 6.29 -22.19
CA ILE A 389 -19.77 5.04 -22.89
C ILE A 389 -18.27 4.94 -23.19
N ASN A 390 -17.67 6.01 -23.73
CA ASN A 390 -16.25 6.02 -24.08
C ASN A 390 -15.35 5.89 -22.83
N GLU A 391 -15.64 6.64 -21.76
CA GLU A 391 -14.88 6.53 -20.51
C GLU A 391 -14.98 5.12 -19.91
N ASN A 392 -16.17 4.52 -19.97
CA ASN A 392 -16.41 3.16 -19.49
C ASN A 392 -15.67 2.11 -20.32
N ASN A 393 -15.65 2.29 -21.65
CA ASN A 393 -14.92 1.46 -22.59
C ASN A 393 -13.40 1.54 -22.36
N ASP A 394 -12.85 2.73 -22.10
CA ASP A 394 -11.43 2.93 -21.78
C ASP A 394 -11.04 2.21 -20.48
N LYS A 395 -11.88 2.35 -19.44
CA LYS A 395 -11.68 1.63 -18.17
C LYS A 395 -11.74 0.12 -18.36
N ALA A 396 -12.73 -0.37 -19.11
CA ALA A 396 -12.87 -1.78 -19.45
C ALA A 396 -11.63 -2.32 -20.17
N GLN A 397 -11.12 -1.57 -21.16
CA GLN A 397 -9.89 -1.93 -21.87
C GLN A 397 -8.66 -1.92 -20.95
N ALA A 398 -8.55 -0.94 -20.05
CA ALA A 398 -7.47 -0.86 -19.08
C ALA A 398 -7.49 -2.04 -18.10
N LEU A 399 -8.67 -2.52 -17.69
CA LEU A 399 -8.81 -3.72 -16.87
C LEU A 399 -8.43 -4.98 -17.64
N THR A 400 -8.91 -5.15 -18.88
CA THR A 400 -8.52 -6.26 -19.77
C THR A 400 -7.00 -6.33 -19.93
N SER A 401 -6.37 -5.18 -20.21
CA SER A 401 -4.91 -5.09 -20.34
C SER A 401 -4.18 -5.44 -19.05
N ALA A 402 -4.73 -5.10 -17.88
CA ALA A 402 -4.16 -5.46 -16.59
C ALA A 402 -4.25 -6.97 -16.31
N VAL A 403 -5.36 -7.61 -16.70
CA VAL A 403 -5.52 -9.07 -16.61
C VAL A 403 -4.52 -9.79 -17.53
N GLU A 404 -4.35 -9.33 -18.77
CA GLU A 404 -3.36 -9.88 -19.70
C GLU A 404 -1.93 -9.76 -19.17
N LYS A 405 -1.65 -8.70 -18.40
CA LYS A 405 -0.35 -8.44 -17.76
C LYS A 405 -0.30 -8.89 -16.30
N ALA A 406 -1.20 -9.77 -15.87
CA ALA A 406 -1.27 -10.22 -14.48
C ALA A 406 0.04 -10.87 -13.99
N ASP A 407 0.80 -11.51 -14.88
CA ASP A 407 2.11 -12.07 -14.53
C ASP A 407 3.18 -11.01 -14.26
N GLU A 408 3.12 -9.85 -14.93
CA GLU A 408 4.01 -8.71 -14.65
C GLU A 408 3.66 -8.08 -13.30
N GLU A 409 2.37 -7.93 -13.02
CA GLU A 409 1.87 -7.44 -11.72
C GLU A 409 2.27 -8.41 -10.59
N ARG A 410 2.07 -9.72 -10.79
CA ARG A 410 2.49 -10.78 -9.87
C ARG A 410 3.99 -10.69 -9.58
N ARG A 411 4.82 -10.56 -10.60
CA ARG A 411 6.28 -10.44 -10.43
C ARG A 411 6.66 -9.18 -9.66
N THR A 412 5.94 -8.08 -9.88
CA THR A 412 6.16 -6.81 -9.17
C THR A 412 5.80 -6.94 -7.69
N LEU A 413 4.65 -7.56 -7.37
CA LEU A 413 4.24 -7.86 -6.00
C LEU A 413 5.21 -8.83 -5.30
N GLN A 414 5.70 -9.86 -5.99
CA GLN A 414 6.70 -10.79 -5.45
C GLN A 414 8.03 -10.09 -5.09
N ARG A 415 8.46 -9.11 -5.89
CA ARG A 415 9.62 -8.28 -5.55
C ARG A 415 9.33 -7.39 -4.35
N LYS A 416 8.17 -6.73 -4.34
CA LYS A 416 7.72 -5.87 -3.22
C LYS A 416 7.65 -6.66 -1.91
N ALA A 417 7.13 -7.90 -1.95
CA ALA A 417 7.06 -8.79 -0.80
C ALA A 417 8.45 -9.05 -0.19
N CYS A 418 9.50 -9.23 -1.00
CA CYS A 418 10.86 -9.41 -0.48
C CYS A 418 11.32 -8.18 0.32
N THR A 419 11.10 -6.98 -0.22
CA THR A 419 11.47 -5.72 0.44
C THR A 419 10.65 -5.44 1.70
N VAL A 420 9.35 -5.73 1.67
CA VAL A 420 8.46 -5.55 2.83
C VAL A 420 8.81 -6.56 3.93
N PHE A 421 9.09 -7.80 3.57
CA PHE A 421 9.54 -8.83 4.51
C PHE A 421 10.80 -8.43 5.27
N GLU A 422 11.82 -7.86 4.59
CA GLU A 422 13.03 -7.35 5.25
C GLU A 422 12.71 -6.34 6.35
N ARG A 423 11.81 -5.40 6.06
CA ARG A 423 11.40 -4.35 7.00
C ARG A 423 10.61 -4.92 8.16
N GLU A 424 9.55 -5.69 7.89
CA GLU A 424 8.70 -6.27 8.93
C GLU A 424 9.46 -7.25 9.83
N PHE A 425 10.33 -8.09 9.25
CA PHE A 425 11.16 -9.00 10.04
C PHE A 425 12.09 -8.24 10.99
N THR A 426 12.71 -7.16 10.49
CA THR A 426 13.61 -6.31 11.29
C THR A 426 12.84 -5.60 12.41
N ILE A 427 11.66 -5.05 12.12
CA ILE A 427 10.80 -4.40 13.10
C ILE A 427 10.38 -5.40 14.19
N GLY A 428 9.91 -6.59 13.80
CA GLY A 428 9.47 -7.64 14.72
C GLY A 428 10.58 -8.25 15.58
N ASN A 429 11.83 -8.19 15.12
CA ASN A 429 13.00 -8.76 15.81
C ASN A 429 14.01 -7.69 16.26
N TRP A 430 13.59 -6.42 16.38
CA TRP A 430 14.49 -5.28 16.58
C TRP A 430 15.43 -5.40 17.79
N ALA A 431 14.97 -6.01 18.90
CA ALA A 431 15.81 -6.24 20.07
C ALA A 431 16.99 -7.17 19.74
N GLY A 432 16.72 -8.36 19.19
CA GLY A 432 17.76 -9.30 18.79
C GLY A 432 18.65 -8.77 17.66
N TYR A 433 18.08 -7.97 16.76
CA TYR A 433 18.83 -7.28 15.72
C TYR A 433 19.86 -6.31 16.30
N ARG A 434 19.47 -5.46 17.27
CA ARG A 434 20.39 -4.53 17.95
C ARG A 434 21.48 -5.25 18.73
N ASP A 435 21.15 -6.36 19.39
CA ASP A 435 22.13 -7.15 20.15
C ASP A 435 23.20 -7.75 19.22
N CYS A 436 22.80 -8.26 18.05
CA CYS A 436 23.73 -8.75 17.02
C CYS A 436 24.55 -7.61 16.38
N ALA A 437 23.94 -6.46 16.11
CA ALA A 437 24.62 -5.29 15.55
C ALA A 437 25.67 -4.71 16.53
N ARG A 438 25.39 -4.72 17.84
CA ARG A 438 26.34 -4.32 18.88
C ARG A 438 27.49 -5.31 19.02
N ALA A 439 27.20 -6.61 19.05
CA ALA A 439 28.20 -7.65 19.20
C ALA A 439 29.20 -7.74 18.02
N SER A 440 28.77 -7.34 16.82
CA SER A 440 29.63 -7.27 15.64
C SER A 440 30.50 -6.00 15.57
N GLY A 441 30.42 -5.12 16.58
CA GLY A 441 31.19 -3.87 16.64
C GLY A 441 30.69 -2.77 15.70
N ARG A 442 29.46 -2.90 15.17
CA ARG A 442 28.93 -2.06 14.08
C ARG A 442 27.78 -1.14 14.47
N CYS A 443 27.31 -1.21 15.72
CA CYS A 443 26.38 -0.22 16.25
C CYS A 443 27.19 0.97 16.80
N GLY A 444 27.17 2.09 16.09
CA GLY A 444 27.63 3.37 16.62
C GLY A 444 26.85 3.67 17.90
N ILE A 445 27.55 3.64 19.03
CA ILE A 445 26.98 4.04 20.31
C ILE A 445 26.90 5.57 20.31
N GLU A 446 25.71 6.12 20.06
CA GLU A 446 25.27 7.32 20.77
C GLU A 446 24.38 6.86 21.92
N THR A 447 24.94 6.94 23.12
CA THR A 447 24.25 6.85 24.40
C THR A 447 23.26 8.00 24.55
N TRP A 448 22.01 7.67 24.92
CA TRP A 448 21.13 8.54 25.70
C TRP A 448 20.70 7.79 26.97
#